data_AF-A0A7V0WEU0-F1
#
_entry.id   AF-A0A7V0WEU0-F1
#
_cell.length_a   1.000
_cell.length_b   1.000
_cell.length_c   1.000
_cell.angle_alpha   90.00
_cell.angle_beta   90.00
_cell.angle_gamma   90.00
#
_symmetry.space_group_name_H-M   'P 1'
#
loop_
_entity.id
_entity.type
_entity.pdbx_description
1 polymer ?
#
loop_
_entity_poly.entity_id
_entity_poly.type
_entity_poly.pdbx_seq_one_letter_code
_entity_poly.pdbx_strand_id
1 'polypeptide(L)'
;MKTQPPILPEIPSTREDDLHNTENMNNADLTLFMAGNQFMVMEDLLKEFQKTYPEVKKIFYETLPPGLELRQILAGGARFKDMVIDVMPDIYTSVT
;
A
#
# COMPACT_ATOMS: atom_id res chain seq x y z
N MET A 1 -6.15 -16.44 -26.44
CA MET A 1 -5.24 -17.03 -25.45
C MET A 1 -5.77 -16.65 -24.08
N LYS A 2 -6.17 -17.60 -23.24
CA LYS A 2 -6.58 -17.30 -21.85
C LYS A 2 -5.29 -17.12 -21.05
N THR A 3 -4.88 -15.89 -20.80
CA THR A 3 -3.75 -15.60 -19.92
C THR A 3 -4.12 -16.08 -18.52
N GLN A 4 -3.32 -17.00 -17.98
CA GLN A 4 -3.42 -17.40 -16.58
C GLN A 4 -3.29 -16.15 -15.71
N PRO A 5 -4.13 -15.95 -14.69
CA PRO A 5 -4.04 -14.76 -13.86
C PRO A 5 -2.61 -14.64 -13.30
N PRO A 6 -2.05 -13.42 -13.27
CA PRO A 6 -0.70 -13.21 -12.76
C PRO A 6 -0.58 -13.81 -11.35
N ILE A 7 0.54 -14.50 -11.09
CA ILE A 7 0.84 -15.02 -9.76
C ILE A 7 1.06 -13.81 -8.86
N LEU A 8 0.19 -13.63 -7.86
CA LEU A 8 0.32 -12.53 -6.91
C LEU A 8 1.62 -12.69 -6.10
N PRO A 9 2.45 -11.62 -5.97
CA PRO A 9 3.59 -11.65 -5.07
C PRO A 9 3.13 -11.85 -3.62
N GLU A 10 3.97 -12.52 -2.83
CA GLU A 10 3.74 -12.72 -1.40
C GLU A 10 4.42 -11.61 -0.60
N ILE A 11 3.66 -10.98 0.30
CA ILE A 11 4.18 -10.06 1.32
C ILE A 11 4.58 -10.93 2.52
N PRO A 12 5.87 -10.93 2.92
CA PRO A 12 6.33 -11.71 4.06
C PRO A 12 5.56 -11.34 5.34
N SER A 13 5.21 -12.32 6.17
CA SER A 13 4.53 -12.06 7.45
C SER A 13 5.31 -11.16 8.41
N THR A 14 6.64 -11.08 8.25
CA THR A 14 7.53 -10.18 8.99
C THR A 14 7.39 -8.70 8.60
N ARG A 15 6.54 -8.38 7.63
CA ARG A 15 6.28 -7.04 7.09
C ARG A 15 4.89 -6.51 7.45
N GLU A 16 4.26 -7.10 8.46
CA GLU A 16 2.92 -6.68 8.93
C GLU A 16 2.89 -5.20 9.35
N ASP A 17 3.96 -4.74 10.02
CA ASP A 17 4.09 -3.35 10.46
C ASP A 17 4.29 -2.35 9.29
N ASP A 18 4.51 -2.84 8.06
CA ASP A 18 4.58 -2.03 6.85
C ASP A 18 3.21 -1.88 6.16
N LEU A 19 2.14 -2.49 6.69
CA LEU A 19 0.76 -2.40 6.18
C LEU A 19 -0.11 -1.61 7.15
N HIS A 20 -0.49 -0.39 6.76
CA HIS A 20 -1.12 0.55 7.68
C HIS A 20 -2.57 0.79 7.33
N ASN A 21 -3.43 0.86 8.36
CA ASN A 21 -4.86 1.11 8.23
C ASN A 21 -5.56 0.13 7.28
N THR A 22 -5.22 -1.15 7.38
CA THR A 22 -5.72 -2.22 6.49
C THR A 22 -7.26 -2.32 6.50
N GLU A 23 -7.92 -1.92 7.58
CA GLU A 23 -9.39 -1.84 7.67
C GLU A 23 -10.02 -0.89 6.62
N ASN A 24 -9.23 0.04 6.06
CA ASN A 24 -9.68 0.98 5.05
C ASN A 24 -9.36 0.56 3.62
N MET A 25 -8.63 -0.55 3.37
CA MET A 25 -8.09 -0.88 2.04
C MET A 25 -9.16 -0.84 0.93
N ASN A 26 -10.37 -1.37 1.19
CA ASN A 26 -11.44 -1.50 0.20
C ASN A 26 -12.31 -0.23 0.04
N ASN A 27 -12.08 0.80 0.84
CA ASN A 27 -12.89 2.03 0.85
C ASN A 27 -12.09 3.28 1.25
N ALA A 28 -10.79 3.27 0.99
CA ALA A 28 -9.92 4.40 1.24
C ALA A 28 -10.27 5.57 0.30
N ASP A 29 -10.18 6.78 0.83
CA ASP A 29 -10.23 8.02 0.04
C ASP A 29 -8.89 8.28 -0.66
N LEU A 30 -7.80 7.70 -0.14
CA LEU A 30 -6.45 7.80 -0.66
C LEU A 30 -5.62 6.54 -0.34
N THR A 31 -4.95 5.98 -1.35
CA THR A 31 -4.07 4.83 -1.23
C THR A 31 -2.64 5.17 -1.59
N LEU A 32 -1.68 4.90 -0.70
CA LEU A 32 -0.27 5.30 -0.86
C LEU A 32 0.68 4.11 -0.74
N PHE A 33 1.52 3.85 -1.74
CA PHE A 33 2.61 2.88 -1.65
C PHE A 33 3.92 3.66 -1.54
N MET A 34 4.52 3.63 -0.35
CA MET A 34 5.61 4.51 0.03
C MET A 34 6.89 3.71 0.19
N ALA A 35 7.99 4.21 -0.36
CA ALA A 35 9.29 3.58 -0.19
C ALA A 35 9.60 3.34 1.30
N GLY A 36 10.01 2.11 1.64
CA GLY A 36 10.07 1.69 3.04
C GLY A 36 10.84 2.61 3.98
N ASN A 37 11.89 3.33 3.57
CA ASN A 37 12.58 4.29 4.44
C ASN A 37 11.73 5.51 4.86
N GLN A 38 10.56 5.71 4.28
CA GLN A 38 9.65 6.81 4.56
C GLN A 38 8.69 6.52 5.72
N PHE A 39 8.63 5.29 6.25
CA PHE A 39 7.74 4.92 7.36
C PHE A 39 7.83 5.89 8.55
N MET A 40 9.04 6.40 8.83
CA MET A 40 9.34 7.23 10.00
C MET A 40 8.58 8.56 10.05
N VAL A 41 8.09 9.07 8.91
CA VAL A 41 7.41 10.37 8.82
C VAL A 41 5.92 10.24 8.50
N MET A 42 5.43 9.05 8.16
CA MET A 42 4.08 8.88 7.63
C MET A 42 2.99 9.31 8.61
N GLU A 43 3.11 8.97 9.90
CA GLU A 43 2.10 9.32 10.89
C GLU A 43 1.90 10.85 11.00
N ASP A 44 2.98 11.60 11.23
CA ASP A 44 2.94 13.05 11.34
C ASP A 44 2.53 13.71 10.02
N LEU A 45 3.03 13.20 8.88
CA LEU A 45 2.68 13.70 7.55
C LEU A 45 1.18 13.56 7.27
N LEU A 46 0.62 12.36 7.47
CA LEU A 46 -0.79 12.08 7.21
C LEU A 46 -1.69 12.87 8.15
N LYS A 47 -1.28 13.04 9.42
CA LYS A 47 -2.00 13.86 10.39
C LYS A 47 -2.08 15.33 9.97
N GLU A 48 -0.97 15.94 9.55
CA GLU A 48 -0.99 17.33 9.07
C GLU A 48 -1.71 17.46 7.71
N PHE A 49 -1.59 16.44 6.85
CA PHE A 49 -2.32 16.38 5.59
C PHE A 49 -3.84 16.40 5.82
N GLN A 50 -4.37 15.53 6.69
CA GLN A 50 -5.81 15.46 6.97
C GLN A 50 -6.37 16.69 7.68
N LYS A 51 -5.53 17.45 8.42
CA LYS A 51 -5.95 18.77 8.93
C LYS A 51 -6.18 19.77 7.80
N THR A 52 -5.36 19.69 6.76
CA THR A 52 -5.44 20.57 5.59
C THR A 52 -6.57 20.15 4.66
N TYR A 53 -6.80 18.84 4.52
CA TYR A 53 -7.80 18.22 3.65
C TYR A 53 -8.76 17.31 4.45
N PRO A 54 -9.67 17.87 5.26
CA PRO A 54 -10.54 17.11 6.17
C PRO A 54 -11.57 16.22 5.44
N GLU A 55 -11.75 16.39 4.13
CA GLU A 55 -12.54 15.52 3.28
C GLU A 55 -11.91 14.14 3.07
N VAL A 56 -10.58 14.02 3.16
CA VAL A 56 -9.85 12.73 3.07
C VAL A 56 -9.81 12.09 4.45
N LYS A 57 -10.70 11.13 4.71
CA LYS A 57 -10.89 10.54 6.05
C LYS A 57 -10.17 9.21 6.21
N LYS A 58 -10.16 8.40 5.15
CA LYS A 58 -9.62 7.05 5.15
C LYS A 58 -8.41 6.97 4.25
N ILE A 59 -7.28 6.62 4.82
CA ILE A 59 -6.04 6.42 4.08
C ILE A 59 -5.57 5.01 4.34
N PHE A 60 -5.36 4.24 3.27
CA PHE A 60 -4.63 2.99 3.31
C PHE A 60 -3.22 3.26 2.79
N TYR A 61 -2.18 2.77 3.46
CA TYR A 61 -0.84 2.93 2.95
C TYR A 61 0.10 1.78 3.29
N GLU A 62 1.07 1.57 2.41
CA GLU A 62 2.13 0.60 2.56
C GLU A 62 3.48 1.33 2.69
N THR A 63 4.39 0.75 3.48
CA THR A 63 5.78 1.19 3.59
C THR A 63 6.73 0.05 3.23
N LEU A 64 6.38 -0.70 2.18
CA LEU A 64 7.11 -1.90 1.79
C LEU A 64 8.35 -1.54 0.95
N PRO A 65 9.26 -2.50 0.70
CA PRO A 65 10.33 -2.28 -0.27
C PRO A 65 9.74 -1.90 -1.63
N PRO A 66 10.20 -0.80 -2.29
CA PRO A 66 9.60 -0.31 -3.54
C PRO A 66 9.51 -1.36 -4.65
N GLY A 67 10.49 -2.28 -4.70
CA GLY A 67 10.49 -3.36 -5.68
C GLY A 67 9.43 -4.44 -5.40
N LEU A 68 8.99 -4.62 -4.14
CA LEU A 68 7.85 -5.47 -3.81
C LEU A 68 6.56 -4.77 -4.23
N GLU A 69 6.36 -3.52 -3.82
CA GLU A 69 5.21 -2.68 -4.20
C GLU A 69 5.01 -2.63 -5.72
N LEU A 70 6.07 -2.41 -6.50
CA LEU A 70 6.00 -2.43 -7.97
C LEU A 70 5.51 -3.78 -8.50
N ARG A 71 5.94 -4.90 -7.91
CA ARG A 71 5.43 -6.23 -8.31
C ARG A 71 3.95 -6.37 -7.97
N GLN A 72 3.47 -5.81 -6.86
CA GLN A 72 2.05 -5.84 -6.51
C GLN A 72 1.23 -5.10 -7.56
N ILE A 73 1.64 -3.85 -7.87
CA ILE A 73 1.00 -3.01 -8.89
C ILE A 73 0.94 -3.75 -10.24
N LEU A 74 2.05 -4.33 -10.69
CA LEU A 74 2.10 -5.03 -11.97
C LEU A 74 1.28 -6.34 -12.00
N ALA A 75 1.11 -6.99 -10.84
CA ALA A 75 0.32 -8.22 -10.72
C ALA A 75 -1.18 -7.95 -10.44
N GLY A 76 -1.56 -6.70 -10.15
CA GLY A 76 -2.93 -6.37 -9.74
C GLY A 76 -3.23 -6.69 -8.27
N GLY A 77 -2.20 -6.82 -7.43
CA GLY A 77 -2.33 -7.06 -5.99
C GLY A 77 -1.21 -7.92 -5.42
N ALA A 78 -1.35 -8.32 -4.17
CA ALA A 78 -0.46 -9.22 -3.46
C ALA A 78 -1.20 -10.12 -2.47
N ARG A 79 -0.55 -11.22 -2.06
CA ARG A 79 -1.02 -12.06 -0.96
C ARG A 79 -0.29 -11.70 0.32
N PHE A 80 -1.04 -11.51 1.39
CA PHE A 80 -0.51 -11.37 2.74
C PHE A 80 -1.23 -12.36 3.65
N LYS A 81 -0.55 -13.37 4.18
CA LYS A 81 -1.18 -14.46 4.95
C LYS A 81 -2.39 -15.04 4.19
N ASP A 82 -3.56 -15.08 4.81
CA ASP A 82 -4.81 -15.59 4.23
C ASP A 82 -5.62 -14.54 3.45
N MET A 83 -5.12 -13.30 3.35
CA MET A 83 -5.79 -12.20 2.65
C MET A 83 -5.10 -11.84 1.32
N VAL A 84 -5.88 -11.25 0.43
CA VAL A 84 -5.41 -10.65 -0.82
C VAL A 84 -5.60 -9.15 -0.71
N ILE A 85 -4.54 -8.41 -1.00
CA ILE A 85 -4.54 -6.95 -1.14
C ILE A 85 -4.57 -6.68 -2.64
N ASP A 86 -5.75 -6.40 -3.20
CA ASP A 86 -5.98 -6.18 -4.64
C ASP A 86 -6.30 -4.71 -4.97
N VAL A 87 -5.78 -3.80 -4.14
CA VAL A 87 -5.94 -2.35 -4.29
C VAL A 87 -4.79 -1.74 -5.07
N MET A 88 -5.09 -0.75 -5.90
CA MET A 88 -4.09 0.02 -6.63
C MET A 88 -3.77 1.32 -5.87
N PRO A 89 -2.50 1.73 -5.80
CA PRO A 89 -2.15 3.00 -5.18
C PRO A 89 -2.52 4.18 -6.09
N ASP A 90 -2.94 5.28 -5.46
CA ASP A 90 -3.02 6.58 -6.10
C ASP A 90 -1.64 7.19 -6.28
N ILE A 91 -0.74 6.93 -5.32
CA ILE A 91 0.65 7.39 -5.33
C ILE A 91 1.56 6.22 -5.03
N TYR A 92 2.57 6.01 -5.89
CA TYR A 92 3.69 5.11 -5.65
C TYR A 92 4.98 5.93 -5.61
N THR A 93 5.79 5.74 -4.56
CA THR A 93 7.11 6.37 -4.45
C THR A 93 8.21 5.31 -4.55
N SER A 94 9.29 5.68 -5.26
CA SER A 94 10.50 4.86 -5.34
C SER A 94 11.71 5.69 -4.93
N VAL A 95 12.68 5.06 -4.28
CA VAL A 95 14.02 5.63 -4.07
C VAL A 95 15.00 4.98 -5.05
N THR A 96 15.81 5.79 -5.72
CA THR A 96 16.89 5.38 -6.63
C THR A 96 18.20 5.20 -5.90
#